data_AF-A0A2V8SUK7-F1
#
_entry.id   AF-A0A2V8SUK7-F1
#
_cell.length_a   1.000
_cell.length_b   1.000
_cell.length_c   1.000
_cell.angle_alpha   90.00
_cell.angle_beta   90.00
_cell.angle_gamma   90.00
#
_symmetry.space_group_name_H-M   'P 1'
#
loop_
_entity.id
_entity.type
_entity.pdbx_description
1 polymer ?
#
loop_
_entity_poly.entity_id
_entity_poly.type
_entity_poly.pdbx_seq_one_letter_code
_entity_poly.pdbx_strand_id
1 'polypeptide(L)' 'MDFPKVLRPGQVGQIKVKVETGKSPGPHTKSVTIKSNDPNDPSRIVQFEFDVKG' A
#
# COMPACT_ATOMS: atom_id res chain seq x y z
N MET A 1 -10.95 -0.17 3.54
CA MET A 1 -9.65 0.42 3.93
C MET A 1 -9.94 1.79 4.49
N ASP A 2 -9.67 1.99 5.76
CA ASP A 2 -9.78 3.30 6.41
C ASP A 2 -8.36 3.88 6.51
N PHE A 3 -8.12 5.01 5.84
CA PHE A 3 -6.86 5.74 5.86
C PHE A 3 -7.16 7.24 5.66
N PRO A 4 -6.31 8.15 6.17
CA PRO A 4 -6.53 9.58 6.02
C PRO A 4 -6.49 9.98 4.55
N LYS A 5 -7.62 10.50 4.05
CA LYS A 5 -7.75 11.00 2.66
C LYS A 5 -7.26 12.44 2.48
N VAL A 6 -6.99 13.13 3.58
CA VAL A 6 -6.49 14.50 3.62
C VAL A 6 -5.37 14.57 4.66
N LEU A 7 -4.24 15.16 4.27
CA LEU A 7 -3.13 15.45 5.15
C LEU A 7 -2.91 16.96 5.14
N ARG A 8 -2.79 17.56 6.33
CA ARG A 8 -2.35 18.96 6.46
C ARG A 8 -0.85 19.06 6.17
N PRO A 9 -0.31 20.24 5.83
CA PRO A 9 1.12 20.44 5.68
C PRO A 9 1.89 19.91 6.91
N GLY A 10 2.91 19.06 6.66
CA GLY A 10 3.71 18.42 7.71
C GLY A 10 3.06 17.21 8.40
N GLN A 11 1.81 16.87 8.09
CA GLN A 11 1.14 15.71 8.69
C GLN A 11 1.59 14.41 8.03
N VAL A 12 1.79 13.38 8.85
CA VAL A 12 2.04 12.01 8.40
C VAL A 12 0.76 11.19 8.48
N GLY A 13 0.44 10.47 7.41
CA GLY A 13 -0.63 9.47 7.36
C GLY A 13 -0.08 8.05 7.38
N GLN A 14 -0.88 7.09 7.85
CA GLN A 14 -0.56 5.67 7.80
C GLN A 14 -1.62 4.92 6.99
N ILE A 15 -1.18 4.01 6.12
CA ILE A 15 -2.06 3.12 5.35
C ILE A 15 -1.80 1.70 5.85
N LYS A 16 -2.82 1.06 6.44
CA LYS A 16 -2.72 -0.33 6.88
C LYS A 16 -3.15 -1.27 5.75
N VAL A 17 -2.25 -2.14 5.32
CA VAL A 17 -2.51 -3.16 4.30
C VAL A 17 -2.64 -4.52 4.99
N LYS A 18 -3.74 -5.24 4.72
CA LYS A 18 -3.94 -6.62 5.14
C LYS A 18 -4.10 -7.47 3.89
N VAL A 19 -3.30 -8.53 3.78
CA VAL A 19 -3.41 -9.51 2.70
C VAL A 19 -3.93 -10.81 3.29
N GLU A 20 -5.02 -11.33 2.75
CA GLU A 20 -5.55 -12.64 3.12
C GLU A 20 -5.08 -13.65 2.06
N THR A 21 -4.17 -14.53 2.45
CA THR A 21 -3.41 -15.37 1.51
C THR A 21 -4.07 -16.72 1.22
N GLY A 22 -5.11 -17.10 1.97
CA GLY A 22 -5.87 -18.33 1.75
C GLY A 22 -4.99 -19.57 1.59
N LYS A 23 -5.29 -20.40 0.59
CA LYS A 23 -4.49 -21.59 0.20
C LYS A 23 -3.57 -21.28 -0.98
N SER A 24 -2.86 -20.16 -0.95
CA SER A 24 -1.95 -19.75 -2.03
C SER A 24 -0.50 -19.68 -1.56
N PRO A 25 0.16 -20.84 -1.33
CA PRO A 25 1.56 -20.88 -0.96
C PRO A 25 2.47 -20.42 -2.11
N GLY A 26 3.68 -19.98 -1.77
CA GLY A 26 4.70 -19.53 -2.71
C GLY A 26 4.86 -18.01 -2.76
N PRO A 27 5.70 -17.50 -3.68
CA PRO A 27 6.04 -16.10 -3.76
C PRO A 27 4.89 -15.26 -4.33
N HIS A 28 4.68 -14.09 -3.73
CA HIS A 28 3.72 -13.09 -4.16
C HIS A 28 4.38 -11.73 -4.24
N THR A 29 4.16 -11.06 -5.37
CA THR A 29 4.46 -9.64 -5.54
C THR A 29 3.13 -8.88 -5.61
N LYS A 30 2.95 -7.89 -4.75
CA LYS A 30 1.76 -7.02 -4.73
C LYS A 30 2.19 -5.56 -4.68
N SER A 31 1.28 -4.67 -5.05
CA SER A 31 1.54 -3.24 -5.00
C SER A 31 0.32 -2.47 -4.51
N VAL A 32 0.58 -1.33 -3.90
CA VAL A 32 -0.40 -0.30 -3.57
C VAL A 32 -0.06 0.94 -4.40
N THR A 33 -1.02 1.40 -5.21
CA THR A 33 -0.91 2.67 -5.93
C THR A 33 -1.59 3.77 -5.12
N ILE A 34 -0.81 4.78 -4.72
CA ILE A 34 -1.28 5.96 -4.00
C ILE A 34 -1.42 7.08 -5.02
N LYS A 35 -2.66 7.57 -5.21
CA LYS A 35 -2.94 8.78 -6.00
C LYS A 35 -3.15 9.94 -5.05
N SER A 36 -2.48 11.06 -5.33
CA SER A 36 -2.56 12.26 -4.49
C SER A 36 -2.55 13.53 -5.35
N ASN A 37 -2.66 14.67 -4.68
CA ASN A 37 -2.52 16.00 -5.28
C ASN A 37 -1.09 16.56 -5.16
N ASP A 38 -0.09 15.73 -4.85
CA ASP A 38 1.32 16.15 -4.91
C ASP A 38 1.67 16.55 -6.35
N PRO A 39 2.12 17.79 -6.61
CA PRO A 39 2.42 18.26 -7.97
C PRO A 39 3.67 17.60 -8.56
N ASN A 40 4.55 17.02 -7.73
CA ASN A 40 5.80 16.40 -8.18
C ASN A 40 5.63 14.88 -8.38
N ASP A 41 4.89 14.21 -7.50
CA ASP A 41 4.64 12.76 -7.55
C ASP A 41 3.16 12.43 -7.30
N PRO A 42 2.27 12.70 -8.27
CA PRO A 42 0.81 12.51 -8.09
C PRO A 42 0.40 11.04 -8.03
N SER A 43 1.29 10.11 -8.39
CA SER A 43 1.00 8.68 -8.42
C SER A 43 2.22 7.86 -7.99
N ARG A 44 2.23 7.45 -6.73
CA ARG A 44 3.30 6.66 -6.15
C ARG A 44 2.91 5.18 -6.05
N ILE A 45 3.81 4.29 -6.47
CA ILE A 45 3.62 2.84 -6.37
C ILE A 45 4.51 2.31 -5.25
N VAL A 46 3.93 1.58 -4.31
CA VAL A 46 4.64 0.86 -3.26
C VAL A 46 4.48 -0.63 -3.53
N GLN A 47 5.56 -1.27 -4.00
CA GLN A 47 5.60 -2.72 -4.21
C GLN A 47 6.12 -3.43 -2.96
N PHE A 48 5.55 -4.59 -2.67
CA PHE A 48 6.01 -5.46 -1.60
C PHE A 48 5.92 -6.92 -2.04
N GLU A 49 6.86 -7.71 -1.55
CA GLU A 49 7.04 -9.12 -1.88
C GLU A 49 6.99 -9.94 -0.60
N PHE A 50 6.33 -11.09 -0.66
CA PHE A 50 6.22 -12.01 0.46
C PHE A 50 6.06 -13.44 -0.04
N ASP A 51 6.50 -14.40 0.75
CA ASP A 51 6.36 -15.83 0.47
C ASP A 51 5.40 -16.44 1.49
N VAL A 52 4.34 -17.08 1.01
CA VAL A 52 3.34 -17.72 1.85
C VAL A 52 3.78 -19.16 2.09
N LYS A 53 4.11 -19.47 3.35
CA LYS A 53 4.41 -20.84 3.77
C LYS A 53 3.11 -21.62 3.95
N GLY A 54 3.06 -22.82 3.39
CA GLY A 54 1.94 -23.76 3.52
C GLY A 54 2.00 -24.58 4.80
#